data_AF-A0A974SGY1-F1
#
_entry.id   AF-A0A974SGY1-F1
#
_cell.length_a   1.000
_cell.length_b   1.000
_cell.length_c   1.000
_cell.angle_alpha   90.00
_cell.angle_beta   90.00
_cell.angle_gamma   90.00
#
_symmetry.space_group_name_H-M   'P 1'
#
loop_
_entity.id
_entity.type
_entity.pdbx_description
1 polymer ?
#
loop_
_entity_poly.entity_id
_entity_poly.type
_entity_poly.pdbx_seq_one_letter_code
_entity_poly.pdbx_strand_id
1 'polypeptide(L)'
;MRQHLKAFFTRHEPHCGSVLVGLKSGAGGMLGMGLVGGAAAFTHLPFLIAPFGASAVLLFGHPATPLAQPANVIGGYAVSAMLGLVVAVLFPGAWWAAALGVGIAILAMLLLRVSHPPAGAVPILMVISPGDPFQLAGIVFAGSIALVALTSLYHRLPPQHHEYPRRIF
;
A
#
# COMPACT_ATOMS: atom_id res chain seq x y z
N MET A 1 21.98 -21.91 -19.27
CA MET A 1 20.50 -22.07 -19.24
C MET A 1 19.96 -22.69 -17.95
N ARG A 2 20.44 -23.86 -17.48
CA ARG A 2 19.94 -24.53 -16.25
C ARG A 2 20.07 -23.70 -14.95
N GLN A 3 21.11 -22.87 -14.81
CA GLN A 3 21.29 -22.02 -13.62
C GLN A 3 20.32 -20.83 -13.58
N HIS A 4 19.95 -20.25 -14.73
CA HIS A 4 18.92 -19.20 -14.80
C HIS A 4 17.54 -19.75 -14.40
N LEU A 5 17.19 -20.97 -14.82
CA LEU A 5 15.94 -21.63 -14.43
C LEU A 5 15.83 -21.85 -12.92
N LYS A 6 16.94 -22.21 -12.24
CA LYS A 6 16.94 -22.35 -10.78
C LYS A 6 16.64 -21.02 -10.06
N ALA A 7 17.11 -19.90 -10.61
CA ALA A 7 16.86 -18.59 -10.02
C ALA A 7 15.36 -18.23 -10.00
N PHE A 8 14.60 -18.60 -11.04
CA PHE A 8 13.15 -18.33 -11.09
C PHE A 8 12.34 -19.06 -10.01
N PHE A 9 12.79 -20.23 -9.56
CA PHE A 9 12.09 -21.03 -8.54
C PHE A 9 12.70 -20.88 -7.14
N THR A 10 13.78 -20.11 -7.00
CA THR A 10 14.37 -19.85 -5.69
C THR A 10 13.53 -18.82 -4.94
N ARG A 11 13.13 -19.16 -3.71
CA ARG A 11 12.39 -18.25 -2.85
C ARG A 11 13.38 -17.35 -2.11
N HIS A 12 13.30 -16.04 -2.37
CA HIS A 12 14.16 -15.04 -1.73
C HIS A 12 13.53 -14.40 -0.48
N GLU A 13 12.27 -14.70 -0.21
CA GLU A 13 11.57 -14.19 0.97
C GLU A 13 12.18 -14.79 2.26
N PRO A 14 12.47 -13.97 3.28
CA PRO A 14 12.92 -14.47 4.58
C PRO A 14 11.87 -15.40 5.21
N HIS A 15 12.32 -16.38 5.98
CA HIS A 15 11.39 -17.20 6.76
C HIS A 15 10.72 -16.31 7.82
N CYS A 16 9.44 -16.57 8.09
CA CYS A 16 8.61 -15.83 9.05
C CYS A 16 9.10 -15.94 10.52
N GLY A 17 10.16 -16.70 10.78
CA GLY A 17 10.71 -16.99 12.11
C GLY A 17 9.89 -18.03 12.87
N SER A 18 8.58 -17.80 13.03
CA SER A 18 7.66 -18.75 13.68
C SER A 18 6.23 -18.66 13.12
N VAL A 19 5.45 -19.73 13.29
CA VAL A 19 4.02 -19.77 12.93
C VAL A 19 3.24 -18.66 13.65
N LEU A 20 3.61 -18.35 14.89
CA LEU A 20 2.98 -17.29 15.68
C LEU A 20 3.14 -15.91 15.02
N VAL A 21 4.32 -15.60 14.46
CA VAL A 21 4.54 -14.35 13.72
C VAL A 21 3.68 -14.33 12.47
N GLY A 22 3.57 -15.44 11.74
CA GLY A 22 2.72 -15.54 10.56
C GLY A 22 1.23 -15.34 10.88
N LEU A 23 0.75 -15.96 11.95
CA LEU A 23 -0.63 -15.76 12.44
C LEU A 23 -0.87 -14.30 12.86
N LYS A 24 0.09 -13.68 13.54
CA LYS A 24 0.02 -12.25 13.89
C LYS A 24 -0.02 -11.39 12.63
N SER A 25 0.81 -11.63 11.63
CA SER A 25 0.78 -10.89 10.36
C SER A 25 -0.57 -11.01 9.66
N GLY A 26 -1.13 -12.23 9.58
CA GLY A 26 -2.45 -12.48 9.01
C GLY A 26 -3.59 -11.79 9.77
N ALA A 27 -3.57 -11.84 11.10
CA ALA A 27 -4.55 -11.15 11.95
C ALA A 27 -4.44 -9.62 11.81
N GLY A 28 -3.23 -9.07 11.73
CA GLY A 28 -3.00 -7.65 11.45
C GLY A 28 -3.58 -7.23 10.10
N GLY A 29 -3.34 -8.03 9.06
CA GLY A 29 -3.94 -7.82 7.73
C GLY A 29 -5.47 -7.86 7.77
N MET A 30 -6.05 -8.85 8.46
CA MET A 30 -7.50 -8.95 8.65
C MET A 30 -8.08 -7.71 9.37
N LEU A 31 -7.43 -7.24 10.43
CA LEU A 31 -7.85 -6.03 11.15
C LEU A 31 -7.71 -4.77 10.29
N GLY A 32 -6.63 -4.65 9.51
CA GLY A 32 -6.43 -3.54 8.57
C GLY A 32 -7.49 -3.49 7.48
N MET A 33 -7.77 -4.64 6.86
CA MET A 33 -8.83 -4.75 5.85
C MET A 33 -10.21 -4.57 6.46
N GLY A 34 -10.44 -5.06 7.68
CA GLY A 34 -11.66 -4.85 8.44
C GLY A 34 -11.90 -3.38 8.79
N LEU A 35 -10.85 -2.62 9.12
CA LEU A 35 -10.93 -1.19 9.38
C LEU A 35 -11.42 -0.41 8.15
N VAL A 36 -10.77 -0.61 7.00
CA VAL A 36 -11.16 0.10 5.77
C VAL A 36 -12.47 -0.45 5.18
N GLY A 37 -12.76 -1.74 5.35
CA GLY A 37 -14.04 -2.35 4.96
C GLY A 37 -15.21 -1.85 5.82
N GLY A 38 -15.00 -1.72 7.13
CA GLY A 38 -15.97 -1.13 8.05
C GLY A 38 -16.22 0.35 7.75
N ALA A 39 -15.15 1.11 7.44
CA ALA A 39 -15.29 2.49 6.96
C ALA A 39 -16.09 2.57 5.66
N ALA A 40 -15.87 1.64 4.72
CA ALA A 40 -16.67 1.57 3.50
C ALA A 40 -18.15 1.29 3.78
N ALA A 41 -18.45 0.35 4.69
CA ALA A 41 -19.82 0.02 5.06
C ALA A 41 -20.53 1.17 5.78
N PHE A 42 -19.82 1.93 6.62
CA PHE A 42 -20.39 3.03 7.39
C PHE A 42 -20.57 4.32 6.56
N THR A 43 -19.65 4.61 5.65
CA THR A 43 -19.65 5.86 4.87
C THR A 43 -20.27 5.71 3.48
N HIS A 44 -20.49 4.47 3.03
CA HIS A 44 -20.83 4.11 1.64
C HIS A 44 -19.80 4.56 0.60
N LEU A 45 -18.58 4.90 1.04
CA LEU A 45 -17.47 5.27 0.17
C LEU A 45 -16.55 4.06 -0.10
N PRO A 46 -15.87 3.98 -1.25
CA PRO A 46 -15.04 2.84 -1.61
C PRO A 46 -13.70 2.84 -0.85
N PHE A 47 -13.70 2.73 0.48
CA PHE A 47 -12.47 2.59 1.28
C PHE A 47 -11.77 1.24 1.07
N LEU A 48 -12.51 0.20 0.71
CA LEU A 48 -11.96 -1.13 0.50
C LEU A 48 -11.40 -1.28 -0.92
N ILE A 49 -10.16 -0.81 -1.12
CA ILE A 49 -9.48 -0.82 -2.43
C ILE A 49 -8.31 -1.81 -2.46
N ALA A 50 -8.04 -2.40 -3.63
CA ALA A 50 -6.97 -3.39 -3.81
C ALA A 50 -5.56 -2.90 -3.38
N PRO A 51 -5.16 -1.63 -3.60
CA PRO A 51 -3.89 -1.10 -3.10
C PRO A 51 -3.73 -1.25 -1.57
N PHE A 52 -4.79 -1.08 -0.79
CA PHE A 52 -4.72 -1.25 0.66
C PHE A 52 -4.51 -2.71 1.07
N GLY A 53 -5.03 -3.67 0.30
CA GLY A 53 -4.72 -5.08 0.48
C GLY A 53 -3.23 -5.39 0.30
N ALA A 54 -2.62 -4.87 -0.77
CA ALA A 54 -1.19 -5.01 -0.99
C ALA A 54 -0.36 -4.26 0.07
N SER A 55 -0.85 -3.12 0.57
CA SER A 55 -0.25 -2.42 1.71
C SER A 55 -0.29 -3.25 2.98
N ALA A 56 -1.39 -3.93 3.27
CA ALA A 56 -1.52 -4.78 4.44
C ALA A 56 -0.47 -5.90 4.45
N VAL A 57 -0.15 -6.47 3.28
CA VAL A 57 0.94 -7.46 3.15
C VAL A 57 2.28 -6.87 3.60
N LEU A 58 2.62 -5.66 3.14
CA LEU A 58 3.88 -5.01 3.54
C LEU A 58 3.85 -4.56 5.01
N LEU A 59 2.77 -3.92 5.44
CA LEU A 59 2.63 -3.34 6.77
C LEU A 59 2.65 -4.39 7.88
N PHE A 60 2.03 -5.56 7.66
CA PHE A 60 1.92 -6.60 8.69
C PHE A 60 2.81 -7.81 8.43
N GLY A 61 3.13 -8.13 7.18
CA GLY A 61 4.02 -9.24 6.80
C GLY A 61 5.50 -8.84 6.78
N HIS A 62 5.81 -7.62 6.34
CA HIS A 62 7.19 -7.12 6.23
C HIS A 62 7.37 -5.72 6.84
N PRO A 63 6.95 -5.48 8.11
CA PRO A 63 6.97 -4.14 8.72
C PRO A 63 8.37 -3.51 8.77
N ALA A 64 9.41 -4.33 8.71
CA ALA A 64 10.81 -3.91 8.68
C ALA A 64 11.25 -3.29 7.33
N THR A 65 10.53 -3.49 6.22
CA THR A 65 10.99 -2.90 4.96
C THR A 65 10.91 -1.36 5.01
N PRO A 66 11.91 -0.63 4.45
CA PRO A 66 11.82 0.82 4.27
C PRO A 66 10.53 1.23 3.54
N LEU A 67 10.07 0.40 2.60
CA LEU A 67 8.89 0.66 1.78
C LEU A 67 7.57 0.60 2.57
N ALA A 68 7.57 0.02 3.77
CA ALA A 68 6.41 -0.01 4.65
C ALA A 68 6.43 1.09 5.71
N GLN A 69 7.49 1.90 5.81
CA GLN A 69 7.57 2.93 6.85
C GLN A 69 6.51 4.02 6.62
N PRO A 70 6.02 4.68 7.69
CA PRO A 70 4.90 5.64 7.61
C PRO A 70 5.06 6.71 6.52
N ALA A 71 6.25 7.30 6.41
CA ALA A 71 6.52 8.34 5.43
C ALA A 71 6.41 7.82 3.99
N ASN A 72 6.89 6.60 3.72
CA ASN A 72 6.78 5.96 2.41
C ASN A 72 5.33 5.62 2.08
N VAL A 73 4.58 5.08 3.04
CA VAL A 73 3.17 4.70 2.82
C VAL A 73 2.33 5.94 2.52
N ILE A 74 2.34 6.93 3.43
CA ILE A 74 1.52 8.15 3.29
C ILE A 74 2.02 8.98 2.10
N GLY A 75 3.34 9.16 1.97
CA GLY A 75 3.94 9.93 0.88
C GLY A 75 3.73 9.29 -0.49
N GLY A 76 3.90 7.96 -0.59
CA GLY A 76 3.64 7.22 -1.82
C GLY A 76 2.18 7.30 -2.23
N TYR A 77 1.25 7.14 -1.29
CA TYR A 77 -0.18 7.32 -1.57
C TYR A 77 -0.53 8.74 -1.96
N ALA A 78 0.02 9.75 -1.30
CA ALA A 78 -0.22 11.16 -1.64
C ALA A 78 0.28 11.50 -3.06
N VAL A 79 1.51 11.10 -3.41
CA VAL A 79 2.09 11.32 -4.74
C VAL A 79 1.28 10.62 -5.82
N SER A 80 0.98 9.34 -5.63
CA SER A 80 0.22 8.57 -6.61
C SER A 80 -1.23 9.02 -6.74
N ALA A 81 -1.87 9.45 -5.65
CA ALA A 81 -3.22 10.02 -5.69
C ALA A 81 -3.24 11.35 -6.43
N MET A 82 -2.27 12.24 -6.20
CA MET A 82 -2.17 13.51 -6.91
C MET A 82 -1.99 13.30 -8.42
N LEU A 83 -1.07 12.42 -8.82
CA LEU A 83 -0.81 12.13 -10.22
C LEU A 83 -1.96 11.36 -10.87
N GLY A 84 -2.54 10.39 -10.16
CA GLY A 84 -3.73 9.67 -10.60
C GLY A 84 -4.92 10.60 -10.83
N LEU A 85 -5.11 11.58 -9.94
CA LEU A 85 -6.16 12.59 -10.04
C LEU A 85 -6.00 13.44 -11.30
N VAL A 86 -4.79 13.96 -11.55
CA VAL A 86 -4.48 14.74 -12.77
C VAL A 86 -4.79 13.93 -14.02
N VAL A 87 -4.34 12.68 -14.08
CA VAL A 87 -4.54 11.80 -15.23
C VAL A 87 -6.02 11.44 -15.42
N ALA A 88 -6.74 11.12 -14.34
CA ALA A 88 -8.16 10.76 -14.39
C ALA A 88 -9.04 11.92 -14.84
N VAL A 89 -8.71 13.15 -14.44
CA VAL A 89 -9.43 14.36 -14.88
C VAL A 89 -9.17 14.66 -16.36
N LEU A 90 -7.93 14.51 -16.82
CA LEU A 90 -7.58 14.82 -18.21
C LEU A 90 -8.01 13.73 -19.21
N PHE A 91 -7.95 12.46 -18.80
CA PHE A 91 -8.13 11.30 -19.68
C PHE A 91 -8.96 10.19 -18.99
N PRO A 92 -10.23 10.44 -18.65
CA PRO A 92 -11.06 9.47 -17.94
C PRO A 92 -11.25 8.18 -18.75
N GLY A 93 -11.14 7.03 -18.10
CA GLY A 93 -11.35 5.71 -18.72
C GLY A 93 -10.27 5.23 -19.70
N ALA A 94 -9.24 6.04 -19.97
CA ALA A 94 -8.20 5.70 -20.94
C ALA A 94 -7.11 4.80 -20.34
N TRP A 95 -7.03 3.54 -20.78
CA TRP A 95 -6.04 2.57 -20.26
C TRP A 95 -4.58 3.03 -20.43
N TRP A 96 -4.27 3.76 -21.52
CA TRP A 96 -2.93 4.28 -21.77
C TRP A 96 -2.59 5.44 -20.83
N ALA A 97 -3.60 6.22 -20.41
CA ALA A 97 -3.42 7.29 -19.44
C ALA A 97 -3.13 6.70 -18.06
N ALA A 98 -3.84 5.63 -17.66
CA ALA A 98 -3.51 4.87 -16.46
C ALA A 98 -2.05 4.37 -16.49
N ALA A 99 -1.60 3.79 -17.61
CA ALA A 99 -0.21 3.34 -17.77
C ALA A 99 0.80 4.49 -17.62
N LEU A 100 0.52 5.65 -18.24
CA LEU A 100 1.34 6.86 -18.10
C LEU A 100 1.39 7.33 -16.63
N GLY A 101 0.22 7.39 -15.97
CA GLY A 101 0.11 7.79 -14.58
C GLY A 101 0.90 6.89 -13.63
N VAL A 102 0.87 5.57 -13.86
CA VAL A 102 1.69 4.62 -13.10
C VAL A 102 3.17 4.90 -13.29
N GLY A 103 3.63 5.08 -14.53
CA GLY A 103 5.04 5.36 -14.82
C GLY A 103 5.54 6.66 -14.16
N ILE A 104 4.76 7.74 -14.27
CA ILE A 104 5.09 9.03 -13.65
C ILE A 104 5.06 8.92 -12.12
N ALA A 105 4.09 8.21 -11.54
CA ALA A 105 4.01 8.02 -10.10
C ALA A 105 5.20 7.23 -9.55
N ILE A 106 5.64 6.18 -10.25
CA ILE A 106 6.86 5.44 -9.89
C ILE A 106 8.07 6.37 -9.91
N LEU A 107 8.26 7.13 -10.99
CA LEU A 107 9.37 8.08 -11.09
C LEU A 107 9.34 9.11 -9.95
N ALA A 108 8.18 9.73 -9.69
CA ALA A 108 8.02 10.74 -8.66
C ALA A 108 8.32 10.17 -7.26
N MET A 109 7.79 8.99 -6.94
CA MET A 109 8.07 8.32 -5.67
C MET A 109 9.55 7.99 -5.49
N LEU A 110 10.25 7.56 -6.55
CA LEU A 110 11.69 7.29 -6.51
C LEU A 110 12.49 8.57 -6.26
N LEU A 111 12.16 9.66 -6.96
CA LEU A 111 12.82 10.96 -6.78
C LEU A 111 12.61 11.52 -5.37
N LEU A 112 11.40 11.36 -4.82
CA LEU A 112 11.03 11.81 -3.48
C LEU A 112 11.43 10.83 -2.36
N ARG A 113 11.96 9.65 -2.71
CA ARG A 113 12.34 8.56 -1.78
C ARG A 113 11.18 8.06 -0.90
N VAL A 114 9.96 8.18 -1.37
CA VAL A 114 8.73 7.71 -0.69
C VAL A 114 8.10 6.52 -1.41
N SER A 115 8.92 5.67 -2.02
CA SER A 115 8.45 4.50 -2.74
C SER A 115 7.63 3.59 -1.83
N HIS A 116 6.38 3.38 -2.23
CA HIS A 116 5.46 2.42 -1.66
C HIS A 116 4.75 1.68 -2.82
N PRO A 117 5.24 0.49 -3.21
CA PRO A 117 4.76 -0.19 -4.42
C PRO A 117 3.23 -0.34 -4.53
N PRO A 118 2.47 -0.61 -3.45
CA PRO A 118 1.01 -0.63 -3.50
C PRO A 118 0.38 0.66 -4.01
N ALA A 119 0.96 1.82 -3.68
CA ALA A 119 0.48 3.12 -4.16
C ALA A 119 0.67 3.28 -5.67
N GLY A 120 1.57 2.52 -6.31
CA GLY A 120 1.75 2.53 -7.76
C GLY A 120 0.50 2.12 -8.54
N ALA A 121 -0.45 1.41 -7.93
CA ALA A 121 -1.71 1.03 -8.56
C ALA A 121 -2.81 2.11 -8.48
N VAL A 122 -2.60 3.19 -7.73
CA VAL A 122 -3.61 4.26 -7.53
C VAL A 122 -3.96 5.01 -8.83
N PRO A 123 -3.03 5.34 -9.74
CA PRO A 123 -3.40 5.96 -11.01
C PRO A 123 -4.33 5.08 -11.86
N ILE A 124 -4.14 3.75 -11.82
CA ILE A 124 -5.06 2.82 -12.48
C ILE A 124 -6.44 2.94 -11.87
N LEU A 125 -6.53 2.83 -10.53
CA LEU A 125 -7.78 2.94 -9.79
C LEU A 125 -8.52 4.24 -10.12
N MET A 126 -7.82 5.37 -10.13
CA MET A 126 -8.44 6.69 -10.38
C MET A 126 -8.96 6.85 -11.81
N VAL A 127 -8.28 6.28 -12.80
CA VAL A 127 -8.71 6.37 -14.21
C VAL A 127 -9.91 5.46 -14.51
N ILE A 128 -10.02 4.30 -13.84
CA ILE A 128 -11.07 3.32 -14.09
C ILE A 128 -12.30 3.46 -13.18
N SER A 129 -12.16 4.09 -12.01
CA SER A 129 -13.26 4.21 -11.06
C SER A 129 -14.33 5.16 -11.59
N PRO A 130 -15.62 4.79 -11.54
CA PRO A 130 -16.72 5.62 -12.04
C PRO A 130 -17.11 6.77 -11.09
N GLY A 131 -16.40 6.96 -9.97
CA GLY A 131 -16.70 7.97 -8.95
C GLY A 131 -15.88 9.25 -9.11
N ASP A 132 -16.15 10.24 -8.26
CA ASP A 132 -15.39 11.49 -8.24
C ASP A 132 -13.90 11.23 -7.88
N PRO A 133 -12.95 11.57 -8.77
CA PRO A 133 -11.53 11.39 -8.50
C PRO A 133 -11.03 12.15 -7.26
N PHE A 134 -11.63 13.29 -6.93
CA PHE A 134 -11.23 14.06 -5.74
C PHE A 134 -11.65 13.36 -4.45
N GLN A 135 -12.89 12.86 -4.40
CA GLN A 135 -13.36 12.00 -3.30
C GLN A 135 -12.48 10.76 -3.15
N LEU A 136 -12.12 10.11 -4.25
CA LEU A 136 -11.24 8.94 -4.24
C LEU A 136 -9.83 9.28 -3.74
N ALA A 137 -9.28 10.44 -4.09
CA ALA A 137 -8.01 10.93 -3.54
C ALA A 137 -8.09 11.11 -2.01
N GLY A 138 -9.19 11.67 -1.52
CA GLY A 138 -9.47 11.80 -0.08
C GLY A 138 -9.55 10.45 0.63
N ILE A 139 -10.21 9.47 0.03
CA ILE A 139 -10.30 8.09 0.55
C ILE A 139 -8.93 7.43 0.62
N VAL A 140 -8.14 7.54 -0.46
CA VAL A 140 -6.78 6.99 -0.52
C VAL A 140 -5.90 7.58 0.58
N PHE A 141 -5.95 8.90 0.77
CA PHE A 141 -5.17 9.58 1.79
C PHE A 141 -5.62 9.20 3.21
N ALA A 142 -6.92 9.30 3.50
CA ALA A 142 -7.49 8.95 4.80
C ALA A 142 -7.25 7.48 5.17
N GLY A 143 -7.46 6.57 4.22
CA GLY A 143 -7.21 5.14 4.43
C GLY A 143 -5.74 4.82 4.66
N SER A 144 -4.81 5.50 3.96
CA SER A 144 -3.37 5.32 4.20
C SER A 144 -2.95 5.73 5.62
N ILE A 145 -3.48 6.85 6.12
CA ILE A 145 -3.22 7.33 7.50
C ILE A 145 -3.83 6.34 8.51
N ALA A 146 -5.06 5.90 8.29
CA ALA A 146 -5.75 4.96 9.16
C ALA A 146 -4.99 3.62 9.27
N LEU A 147 -4.52 3.09 8.13
CA LEU A 147 -3.71 1.88 8.11
C LEU A 147 -2.38 2.08 8.86
N VAL A 148 -1.65 3.16 8.59
CA VAL A 148 -0.39 3.44 9.27
C VAL A 148 -0.59 3.59 10.79
N ALA A 149 -1.65 4.27 11.22
CA ALA A 149 -2.00 4.41 12.63
C ALA A 149 -2.28 3.04 13.27
N LEU A 150 -3.12 2.22 12.62
CA LEU A 150 -3.41 0.87 13.09
C LEU A 150 -2.14 0.01 13.15
N THR A 151 -1.31 0.00 12.10
CA THR A 151 -0.06 -0.76 12.05
C THR A 151 0.90 -0.33 13.16
N SER A 152 0.98 0.98 13.46
CA SER A 152 1.80 1.54 14.54
C SER A 152 1.36 1.12 15.93
N LEU A 153 0.06 0.88 16.14
CA LEU A 153 -0.48 0.35 17.39
C LEU A 153 -0.31 -1.18 17.45
N TYR A 154 -0.63 -1.87 16.36
CA TYR A 154 -0.63 -3.33 16.26
C TYR A 154 0.75 -3.94 16.51
N HIS A 155 1.82 -3.32 15.99
CA HIS A 155 3.17 -3.85 16.17
C HIS A 155 3.71 -3.71 17.60
N ARG A 156 3.03 -2.96 18.47
CA ARG A 156 3.35 -2.89 19.91
C ARG A 156 2.90 -4.14 20.66
N LEU A 157 1.97 -4.94 20.10
CA LEU A 157 1.51 -6.17 20.72
C LEU A 157 2.57 -7.28 20.62
N PRO A 158 2.72 -8.17 21.63
CA PRO A 158 3.58 -9.35 21.52
C PRO A 158 3.12 -10.32 20.40
N PRO A 159 4.01 -11.12 19.80
CA PRO A 159 5.48 -11.04 19.88
C PRO A 159 6.02 -9.81 19.13
N GLN A 160 6.94 -9.08 19.78
CA GLN A 160 7.59 -7.91 19.19
C GLN A 160 8.87 -8.32 18.47
N HIS A 161 8.75 -8.63 17.18
CA HIS A 161 9.89 -9.08 16.36
C HIS A 161 10.56 -7.92 15.59
N HIS A 162 9.82 -6.83 15.38
CA HIS A 162 10.26 -5.66 14.63
C HIS A 162 9.71 -4.40 15.29
N GLU A 163 10.53 -3.36 15.43
CA GLU A 163 10.06 -2.03 15.81
C GLU A 163 9.40 -1.36 14.61
N TYR A 164 8.18 -0.85 14.81
CA TYR A 164 7.44 -0.08 13.83
C TYR A 164 6.72 1.10 14.50
N PRO A 165 6.92 2.35 14.03
CA PRO A 165 7.92 2.75 13.03
C PRO A 165 9.35 2.53 13.51
N ARG A 166 10.29 2.39 12.57
CA ARG A 166 11.72 2.28 12.90
C ARG A 166 12.25 3.59 13.46
N ARG A 167 13.06 3.50 14.52
CA ARG A 167 13.83 4.64 15.05
C ARG A 167 15.02 4.91 14.14
N ILE A 168 15.29 6.19 13.86
CA ILE A 168 16.51 6.61 13.17
C ILE A 168 17.60 6.69 14.24
N PHE A 169 18.71 5.99 14.03
CA PHE A 169 19.95 6.14 14.81
C PHE A 169 20.91 7.07 14.09
#